data_AF-A0A2E5PRM0-F1
#
_entry.id   AF-A0A2E5PRM0-F1
#
_cell.length_a   1.000
_cell.length_b   1.000
_cell.length_c   1.000
_cell.angle_alpha   90.00
_cell.angle_beta   90.00
_cell.angle_gamma   90.00
#
_symmetry.space_group_name_H-M   'P 1'
#
loop_
_entity.id
_entity.type
_entity.pdbx_description
1 polymer ?
#
loop_
_entity_poly.entity_id
_entity_poly.type
_entity_poly.pdbx_seq_one_letter_code
_entity_poly.pdbx_strand_id
1 'polypeptide(L)'
;MAAAGTPSSEAAGIERSEPTEPDRQYCAGMIRFGREAFQRGRYQDAKQFFRQAIEADRTNSKAWLYYDRSVIFALAEKVEQGSGLLAPGRSLTTSGATVPDLQVEQTAAPLMPLAEEGEEEEVEEEEGC
;
A
#
# COMPACT_ATOMS: atom_id res chain seq x y z
N MET A 1 -13.63 -61.89 23.27
CA MET A 1 -14.55 -61.32 22.27
C MET A 1 -14.73 -59.86 22.66
N ALA A 2 -13.88 -58.96 22.14
CA ALA A 2 -14.09 -58.17 20.91
C ALA A 2 -15.32 -57.25 21.05
N ALA A 3 -15.29 -55.95 20.79
CA ALA A 3 -14.26 -54.94 20.61
C ALA A 3 -14.98 -53.59 20.87
N ALA A 4 -14.22 -52.53 21.12
CA ALA A 4 -14.72 -51.17 21.33
C ALA A 4 -15.65 -50.69 20.20
N GLY A 5 -16.67 -49.94 20.59
CA GLY A 5 -17.50 -49.14 19.69
C GLY A 5 -17.73 -47.76 20.30
N THR A 6 -16.65 -47.00 20.52
CA THR A 6 -16.76 -45.54 20.68
C THR A 6 -17.39 -44.99 19.42
N PRO A 7 -18.42 -44.11 19.47
CA PRO A 7 -18.83 -43.39 18.28
C PRO A 7 -17.62 -42.59 17.80
N SER A 8 -17.14 -43.00 16.64
CA SER A 8 -16.09 -42.35 15.90
C SER A 8 -16.50 -40.89 15.71
N SER A 9 -15.54 -40.02 15.96
CA SER A 9 -15.49 -38.67 15.42
C SER A 9 -15.96 -38.68 13.96
N GLU A 10 -17.20 -38.26 13.72
CA GLU A 10 -17.62 -37.80 12.41
C GLU A 10 -17.39 -36.30 12.41
N ALA A 11 -16.65 -35.85 11.41
CA ALA A 11 -16.33 -34.46 11.19
C ALA A 11 -17.57 -33.60 11.45
N ALA A 12 -17.50 -32.77 12.49
CA ALA A 12 -18.30 -31.56 12.58
C ALA A 12 -17.80 -30.61 11.48
N GLY A 13 -18.00 -31.02 10.22
CA GLY A 13 -18.09 -30.10 9.12
C GLY A 13 -19.15 -29.13 9.55
N ILE A 14 -18.73 -27.89 9.77
CA ILE A 14 -19.65 -26.85 10.18
C ILE A 14 -20.60 -26.69 9.00
N GLU A 15 -21.77 -27.36 9.06
CA GLU A 15 -22.91 -27.09 8.21
C GLU A 15 -23.38 -25.67 8.57
N ARG A 16 -22.66 -24.68 8.02
CA ARG A 16 -23.09 -23.30 8.04
C ARG A 16 -24.15 -23.18 6.96
N SER A 17 -25.33 -22.77 7.39
CA SER A 17 -26.42 -22.40 6.51
C SER A 17 -25.94 -21.45 5.43
N GLU A 18 -26.47 -21.62 4.22
CA GLU A 18 -26.28 -20.70 3.11
C GLU A 18 -26.60 -19.25 3.55
N PRO A 19 -25.83 -18.25 3.07
CA PRO A 19 -26.03 -16.87 3.43
C PRO A 19 -27.43 -16.40 3.01
N THR A 20 -28.13 -15.76 3.95
CA THR A 20 -29.47 -15.24 3.71
C THR A 20 -29.42 -13.98 2.85
N GLU A 21 -30.55 -13.56 2.28
CA GLU A 21 -30.62 -12.32 1.52
C GLU A 21 -30.15 -11.07 2.29
N PRO A 22 -30.51 -10.86 3.58
CA PRO A 22 -29.95 -9.75 4.34
C PRO A 22 -28.43 -9.87 4.55
N ASP A 23 -27.88 -11.09 4.69
CA ASP A 23 -26.43 -11.29 4.79
C ASP A 23 -25.71 -10.87 3.51
N ARG A 24 -26.29 -11.19 2.34
CA ARG A 24 -25.77 -10.77 1.04
C ARG A 24 -25.81 -9.25 0.86
N GLN A 25 -26.88 -8.60 1.31
CA GLN A 25 -27.00 -7.14 1.28
C GLN A 25 -25.97 -6.47 2.21
N TYR A 26 -25.80 -7.02 3.41
CA TYR A 26 -24.78 -6.56 4.36
C TYR A 26 -23.37 -6.74 3.78
N CYS A 27 -23.07 -7.91 3.19
CA CYS A 27 -21.82 -8.19 2.49
C CYS A 27 -21.54 -7.15 1.39
N ALA A 28 -22.51 -6.88 0.52
CA ALA A 28 -22.38 -5.87 -0.53
C ALA A 28 -22.12 -4.46 0.04
N GLY A 29 -22.78 -4.10 1.14
CA GLY A 29 -22.55 -2.85 1.86
C GLY A 29 -21.13 -2.75 2.40
N MET A 30 -20.64 -3.80 3.05
CA MET A 30 -19.28 -3.85 3.59
C MET A 30 -18.22 -3.79 2.49
N ILE A 31 -18.43 -4.45 1.35
CA ILE A 31 -17.57 -4.32 0.17
C ILE A 31 -17.52 -2.85 -0.31
N ARG A 32 -18.65 -2.14 -0.32
CA ARG A 32 -18.69 -0.73 -0.73
C ARG A 32 -17.85 0.14 0.20
N PHE A 33 -18.06 0.05 1.52
CA PHE A 33 -17.28 0.81 2.50
C PHE A 33 -15.79 0.47 2.45
N GLY A 34 -15.45 -0.82 2.34
CA GLY A 34 -14.07 -1.27 2.22
C GLY A 34 -13.38 -0.70 0.97
N ARG A 35 -14.07 -0.66 -0.18
CA ARG A 35 -13.54 -0.03 -1.40
C ARG A 35 -13.31 1.46 -1.22
N GLU A 36 -14.20 2.15 -0.52
CA GLU A 36 -14.07 3.59 -0.23
C GLU A 36 -12.89 3.89 0.70
N ALA A 37 -12.65 3.03 1.70
CA ALA A 37 -11.48 3.12 2.56
C ALA A 37 -10.19 2.81 1.78
N PHE A 38 -10.22 1.78 0.94
CA PHE A 38 -9.10 1.38 0.10
C PHE A 38 -8.68 2.51 -0.86
N GLN A 39 -9.64 3.17 -1.51
CA GLN A 39 -9.37 4.31 -2.41
C GLN A 39 -8.72 5.49 -1.69
N ARG A 40 -8.96 5.64 -0.38
CA ARG A 40 -8.32 6.67 0.45
C ARG A 40 -6.96 6.25 1.01
N GLY A 41 -6.43 5.11 0.59
CA GLY A 41 -5.18 4.55 1.12
C GLY A 41 -5.29 3.98 2.53
N ARG A 42 -6.49 3.90 3.12
CA ARG A 42 -6.70 3.35 4.47
C ARG A 42 -6.85 1.84 4.40
N TYR A 43 -5.75 1.14 4.12
CA TYR A 43 -5.76 -0.29 3.82
C TYR A 43 -6.13 -1.15 5.03
N GLN A 44 -5.73 -0.75 6.25
CA GLN A 44 -6.12 -1.46 7.47
C GLN A 44 -7.63 -1.38 7.73
N ASP A 45 -8.24 -0.20 7.56
CA ASP A 45 -9.69 -0.02 7.67
C ASP A 45 -10.43 -0.85 6.62
N ALA A 46 -9.96 -0.78 5.36
CA ALA A 46 -10.53 -1.54 4.25
C ALA A 46 -10.54 -3.05 4.54
N LYS A 47 -9.43 -3.57 5.08
CA LYS A 47 -9.32 -4.98 5.49
C LYS A 47 -10.38 -5.39 6.49
N GLN A 48 -10.72 -4.53 7.47
CA GLN A 48 -11.76 -4.84 8.45
C GLN A 48 -13.14 -4.94 7.80
N PHE A 49 -13.48 -4.00 6.90
CA PHE A 49 -14.74 -4.06 6.16
C PHE A 49 -14.83 -5.32 5.29
N PHE A 50 -13.76 -5.69 4.57
CA PHE A 50 -13.79 -6.91 3.76
C PHE A 50 -13.88 -8.18 4.61
N ARG A 51 -13.30 -8.20 5.83
CA ARG A 51 -13.49 -9.30 6.77
C ARG A 51 -14.95 -9.45 7.20
N GLN A 52 -15.61 -8.34 7.54
CA GLN A 52 -17.04 -8.35 7.86
C GLN A 52 -17.89 -8.81 6.68
N ALA A 53 -17.50 -8.44 5.45
CA ALA A 53 -18.17 -8.92 4.23
C ALA A 53 -18.07 -10.45 4.07
N ILE A 54 -16.88 -11.02 4.32
CA ILE A 54 -16.63 -12.47 4.27
C ILE A 54 -17.40 -13.19 5.38
N GLU A 55 -17.46 -12.62 6.59
CA GLU A 55 -18.18 -13.22 7.72
C GLU A 55 -19.67 -13.37 7.43
N ALA A 56 -20.26 -12.38 6.74
CA ALA A 56 -21.66 -12.40 6.32
C ALA A 56 -21.90 -13.33 5.13
N ASP A 57 -21.07 -13.24 4.09
CA ASP A 57 -21.18 -14.10 2.90
C ASP A 57 -19.81 -14.61 2.47
N ARG A 58 -19.53 -15.86 2.82
CA ARG A 58 -18.29 -16.56 2.46
C ARG A 58 -18.27 -17.04 1.01
N THR A 59 -19.43 -17.12 0.35
CA THR A 59 -19.58 -17.55 -1.05
C THR A 59 -19.24 -16.42 -2.02
N ASN A 60 -19.27 -15.17 -1.55
CA ASN A 60 -18.94 -14.00 -2.36
C ASN A 60 -17.43 -13.90 -2.62
N SER A 61 -17.00 -14.33 -3.80
CA SER A 61 -15.60 -14.29 -4.24
C SER A 61 -15.01 -12.87 -4.26
N LYS A 62 -15.82 -11.82 -4.45
CA LYS A 62 -15.33 -10.44 -4.44
C LYS A 62 -14.86 -10.03 -3.05
N ALA A 63 -15.52 -10.50 -1.99
CA ALA A 63 -15.14 -10.17 -0.62
C ALA A 63 -13.73 -10.68 -0.31
N TRP A 64 -13.43 -11.92 -0.69
CA TRP A 64 -12.09 -12.51 -0.60
C TRP A 64 -11.06 -11.77 -1.44
N LEU A 65 -11.36 -11.51 -2.72
CA LEU A 65 -10.45 -10.80 -3.62
C LEU A 65 -10.05 -9.43 -3.07
N TYR A 66 -11.01 -8.69 -2.52
CA TYR A 66 -10.73 -7.38 -1.93
C TYR A 66 -10.00 -7.49 -0.59
N TYR A 67 -10.30 -8.51 0.22
CA TYR A 67 -9.57 -8.78 1.45
C TYR A 67 -8.10 -9.04 1.16
N ASP A 68 -7.78 -9.97 0.26
CA ASP A 68 -6.40 -10.31 -0.10
C ASP A 68 -5.63 -9.09 -0.62
N ARG A 69 -6.27 -8.34 -1.53
CA ARG A 69 -5.72 -7.08 -2.02
C ARG A 69 -5.44 -6.11 -0.85
N SER A 70 -6.37 -5.92 0.07
CA SER A 70 -6.17 -5.02 1.21
C SER A 70 -5.04 -5.46 2.13
N VAL A 71 -4.87 -6.77 2.33
CA VAL A 71 -3.78 -7.32 3.16
C VAL A 71 -2.42 -7.04 2.54
N ILE A 72 -2.27 -7.24 1.22
CA ILE A 72 -1.01 -6.98 0.51
C ILE A 72 -0.62 -5.51 0.62
N PHE A 73 -1.54 -4.59 0.36
CA PHE A 73 -1.26 -3.15 0.43
C PHE A 73 -1.02 -2.68 1.87
N ALA A 74 -1.77 -3.20 2.83
CA ALA A 74 -1.57 -2.90 4.24
C ALA A 74 -0.20 -3.40 4.76
N LEU A 75 0.30 -4.51 4.22
CA LEU A 75 1.65 -4.99 4.50
C LEU A 75 2.70 -4.10 3.83
N ALA A 76 2.51 -3.73 2.56
CA ALA A 76 3.41 -2.83 1.84
C ALA A 76 3.58 -1.49 2.58
N GLU A 77 2.48 -0.87 2.99
CA GLU A 77 2.49 0.37 3.80
C GLU A 77 3.27 0.19 5.11
N LYS A 78 3.02 -0.92 5.83
CA LYS A 78 3.73 -1.20 7.09
C LYS A 78 5.23 -1.42 6.87
N VAL A 79 5.60 -2.08 5.78
CA VAL A 79 7.01 -2.26 5.40
C VAL A 79 7.63 -0.92 5.07
N GLU A 80 7.02 -0.10 4.21
CA GLU A 80 7.51 1.25 3.89
C GLU A 80 7.75 2.09 5.15
N GLN A 81 6.81 2.08 6.10
CA GLN A 81 6.94 2.81 7.37
C GLN A 81 8.04 2.25 8.28
N GLY A 82 8.20 0.93 8.34
CA GLY A 82 9.12 0.26 9.28
C GLY A 82 10.53 0.04 8.76
N SER A 83 10.75 0.11 7.45
CA SER A 83 11.99 -0.34 6.82
C SER A 83 12.96 0.77 6.46
N GLY A 84 12.56 2.05 6.58
CA GLY A 84 13.37 3.17 6.10
C GLY A 84 13.64 3.10 4.58
N LEU A 85 12.96 2.20 3.87
CA LEU A 85 13.04 2.03 2.42
C LEU A 85 12.23 3.14 1.77
N LEU A 86 12.71 4.39 1.87
CA LEU A 86 12.45 5.33 0.81
C LEU A 86 13.03 4.68 -0.46
N ALA A 87 12.18 4.56 -1.49
CA ALA A 87 12.39 3.84 -2.74
C ALA A 87 13.87 3.75 -3.19
N PRO A 88 14.29 2.65 -3.85
CA PRO A 88 15.61 2.59 -4.48
C PRO A 88 15.86 3.86 -5.29
N GLY A 89 16.78 4.72 -4.83
CA GLY A 89 17.09 6.01 -5.45
C GLY A 89 16.72 7.27 -4.68
N ARG A 90 16.02 7.21 -3.53
CA ARG A 90 15.89 8.39 -2.65
C ARG A 90 16.97 8.42 -1.59
N SER A 91 18.06 9.13 -1.90
CA SER A 91 19.08 9.49 -0.92
C SER A 91 18.44 10.37 0.16
N LEU A 92 18.39 9.87 1.39
CA LEU A 92 18.17 10.69 2.57
C LEU A 92 19.43 11.53 2.78
N THR A 93 19.56 12.63 2.06
CA THR A 93 20.40 13.72 2.56
C THR A 93 19.67 14.25 3.79
N THR A 94 20.03 13.69 4.94
CA THR A 94 19.80 14.32 6.24
C THR A 94 20.50 15.67 6.21
N SER A 95 19.78 16.68 5.69
CA SER A 95 20.14 18.09 5.82
C SER A 95 19.88 18.45 7.29
N GLY A 96 20.82 18.08 8.14
CA GLY A 96 20.70 18.21 9.59
C GLY A 96 21.80 17.54 10.40
N ALA A 97 22.98 17.28 9.83
CA ALA A 97 24.17 17.05 10.61
C ALA A 97 24.91 18.40 10.72
N THR A 98 24.79 19.00 11.90
CA THR A 98 25.60 20.13 12.36
C THR A 98 27.09 19.79 12.17
N VAL A 99 27.71 20.35 11.14
CA VAL A 99 29.16 20.57 11.15
C VAL A 99 29.42 21.78 12.04
N PRO A 100 30.27 21.68 13.08
CA PRO A 100 30.64 22.83 13.88
C PRO A 100 31.54 23.75 13.05
N ASP A 101 31.08 24.99 12.94
CA ASP A 101 31.82 26.26 12.87
C ASP A 101 33.07 26.32 11.98
N LEU A 102 32.93 26.96 10.81
CA LEU A 102 33.94 27.87 10.29
C LEU A 102 33.25 29.10 9.68
N GLN A 103 33.33 30.19 10.42
CA GLN A 103 32.94 31.53 10.01
C GLN A 103 33.72 31.94 8.75
N VAL A 104 33.01 32.34 7.68
CA VAL A 104 33.56 33.28 6.71
C VAL A 104 32.50 34.36 6.50
N GLU A 105 32.82 35.53 7.04
CA GLU A 105 32.11 36.79 6.95
C GLU A 105 31.68 37.12 5.52
N GLN A 106 30.40 37.43 5.34
CA GLN A 106 29.92 38.14 4.17
C GLN A 106 30.38 39.60 4.26
N THR A 107 31.44 39.95 3.54
CA THR A 107 31.74 41.35 3.21
C THR A 107 31.13 41.68 1.86
N ALA A 108 30.04 42.42 1.88
CA ALA A 108 29.42 43.01 0.69
C ALA A 108 30.26 44.17 0.15
N ALA A 109 30.43 44.24 -1.18
CA ALA A 109 30.43 45.48 -1.98
C ALA A 109 30.51 45.18 -3.50
N PRO A 110 30.04 46.10 -4.39
CA PRO A 110 29.26 45.74 -5.59
C PRO A 110 29.86 46.21 -6.95
N LEU A 111 29.11 45.91 -8.03
CA LEU A 111 29.07 46.51 -9.40
C LEU A 111 30.13 46.10 -10.45
N MET A 112 29.72 45.33 -11.47
CA MET A 112 29.31 45.83 -12.81
C MET A 112 28.94 44.65 -13.76
N PRO A 113 28.04 44.85 -14.74
CA PRO A 113 27.54 43.82 -15.65
C PRO A 113 28.45 43.69 -16.88
N LEU A 114 28.29 42.62 -17.70
CA LEU A 114 28.45 42.65 -19.17
C LEU A 114 28.19 41.28 -19.84
N ALA A 115 27.41 41.36 -20.91
CA ALA A 115 27.35 40.49 -22.08
C ALA A 115 26.49 39.21 -22.02
N GLU A 116 25.33 39.32 -22.69
CA GLU A 116 24.64 38.24 -23.42
C GLU A 116 25.56 37.62 -24.48
N GLU A 117 25.37 36.34 -24.82
CA GLU A 117 24.98 35.77 -26.15
C GLU A 117 24.55 34.31 -25.87
N GLY A 118 23.42 33.79 -26.39
CA GLY A 118 23.38 32.99 -27.63
C GLY A 118 24.20 31.69 -27.47
N GLU A 119 23.73 30.46 -27.66
CA GLU A 119 22.95 29.93 -28.77
C GLU A 119 22.43 28.53 -28.40
N GLU A 120 21.34 28.14 -29.05
CA GLU A 120 20.68 26.84 -29.01
C GLU A 120 21.42 25.91 -29.99
N GLU A 121 21.84 24.71 -29.57
CA GLU A 121 22.42 23.73 -30.50
C GLU A 121 21.60 22.43 -30.47
N GLU A 122 20.71 22.33 -31.44
CA GLU A 122 20.16 21.07 -31.96
C GLU A 122 21.29 20.26 -32.58
N VAL A 123 21.38 18.97 -32.27
CA VAL A 123 22.18 18.03 -33.06
C VAL A 123 21.30 16.82 -33.40
N GLU A 124 20.75 16.87 -34.60
CA GLU A 124 20.19 15.73 -35.32
C GLU A 124 21.29 14.99 -36.11
N GLU A 125 21.17 13.66 -36.04
CA GLU A 125 21.57 12.62 -37.02
C GLU A 125 23.03 12.43 -37.45
N GLU A 126 23.55 11.20 -37.29
CA GLU A 126 24.32 10.56 -38.36
C GLU A 126 24.15 9.02 -38.35
N GLU A 127 23.74 8.50 -39.51
CA GLU A 127 23.70 7.07 -39.88
C GLU A 127 25.09 6.41 -39.88
N GLY A 128 25.14 5.08 -39.71
CA GLY A 128 26.40 4.36 -39.84
C GLY A 128 26.27 2.84 -40.00
N CYS A 129 25.92 2.42 -41.23
CA CYS A 129 26.15 1.12 -41.90
C CYS A 129 25.39 -0.14 -41.42
#